data_AF-A0A367LU19-F1
#
_entry.id   AF-A0A367LU19-F1
#
_cell.length_a   1.000
_cell.length_b   1.000
_cell.length_c   1.000
_cell.angle_alpha   90.00
_cell.angle_beta   90.00
_cell.angle_gamma   90.00
#
_symmetry.space_group_name_H-M   'P 1'
#
loop_
_entity.id
_entity.type
_entity.pdbx_description
1 polymer ?
#
loop_
_entity_poly.entity_id
_entity_poly.type
_entity_poly.pdbx_seq_one_letter_code
_entity_poly.pdbx_strand_id
1 'polypeptide(L)'
;RDLETAQIAVQASLTGHLVLATLHTNDAVSAVTRLVDMGVEPFLLASSMLGVLAQRLVRRLCTHCRVEEDGGWRAVGCPACN
;
A
#
# COMPACT_ATOMS: atom_id res chain seq x y z
N ARG A 1 -6.75 -9.38 -8.14
CA ARG A 1 -6.15 -9.53 -9.50
C ARG A 1 -7.26 -9.69 -10.52
N ASP A 2 -8.22 -10.55 -10.18
CA ASP A 2 -9.52 -10.77 -10.82
C ASP A 2 -10.66 -10.38 -9.85
N LEU A 3 -11.87 -10.32 -10.39
CA LEU A 3 -13.10 -10.01 -9.64
C LEU A 3 -13.49 -11.13 -8.68
N GLU A 4 -13.36 -12.40 -9.10
CA GLU A 4 -13.76 -13.57 -8.31
C GLU A 4 -13.06 -13.58 -6.93
N THR A 5 -11.73 -13.42 -6.91
CA THR A 5 -10.96 -13.36 -5.68
C THR A 5 -11.38 -12.18 -4.79
N ALA A 6 -11.69 -11.03 -5.40
CA ALA A 6 -12.12 -9.86 -4.66
C ALA A 6 -13.50 -10.05 -4.03
N GLN A 7 -14.42 -10.70 -4.73
CA GLN A 7 -15.74 -11.05 -4.20
C GLN A 7 -15.62 -12.02 -3.02
N ILE A 8 -14.80 -13.07 -3.14
CA ILE A 8 -14.57 -14.03 -2.05
C ILE A 8 -14.00 -13.31 -0.82
N ALA A 9 -13.01 -12.43 -1.00
CA ALA A 9 -12.42 -11.65 0.08
C ALA A 9 -13.44 -10.74 0.79
N VAL A 10 -14.29 -10.06 0.02
CA VAL A 10 -15.36 -9.21 0.55
C VAL A 10 -16.41 -10.03 1.30
N GLN A 11 -16.84 -11.17 0.77
CA GLN A 11 -17.79 -12.06 1.46
C GLN A 11 -17.20 -12.64 2.76
N ALA A 12 -15.93 -13.05 2.73
CA ALA A 12 -15.24 -13.49 3.94
C ALA A 12 -15.20 -12.39 5.02
N SER A 13 -14.98 -11.13 4.62
CA SER A 13 -14.99 -10.00 5.56
C SER A 13 -16.37 -9.73 6.17
N LEU A 14 -17.45 -9.87 5.38
CA LEU A 14 -18.83 -9.70 5.85
C LEU A 14 -19.31 -10.83 6.78
N THR A 15 -18.63 -11.98 6.76
CA THR A 15 -18.92 -13.13 7.65
C THR A 15 -18.04 -13.15 8.90
N GLY A 16 -17.36 -12.04 9.20
CA GLY A 16 -16.62 -11.85 10.47
C GLY A 16 -15.13 -12.20 10.41
N HIS A 17 -14.57 -12.44 9.23
CA HIS A 17 -13.13 -12.67 9.09
C HIS A 17 -12.39 -11.36 8.88
N LEU A 18 -11.26 -11.17 9.56
CA LEU A 18 -10.31 -10.12 9.19
C LEU A 18 -9.55 -10.56 7.95
N VAL A 19 -9.77 -9.87 6.83
CA VAL A 19 -9.12 -10.19 5.55
C VAL A 19 -8.03 -9.17 5.25
N LEU A 20 -6.83 -9.66 4.96
CA LEU A 20 -5.71 -8.86 4.49
C LEU A 20 -5.39 -9.23 3.04
N ALA A 21 -5.32 -8.22 2.18
CA ALA A 21 -5.03 -8.38 0.76
C ALA A 21 -4.13 -7.25 0.27
N THR A 22 -3.54 -7.43 -0.91
CA THR A 22 -2.72 -6.42 -1.57
C THR A 22 -3.25 -6.11 -2.97
N LEU A 23 -3.20 -4.83 -3.34
CA LEU A 23 -3.51 -4.34 -4.69
C LEU A 23 -2.34 -3.49 -5.19
N HIS A 24 -2.11 -3.52 -6.50
CA HIS A 24 -1.13 -2.66 -7.16
C HIS A 24 -1.80 -1.36 -7.61
N THR A 25 -1.79 -0.36 -6.72
CA THR A 25 -2.24 1.01 -7.01
C THR A 25 -1.21 2.00 -6.50
N ASN A 26 -1.25 3.24 -6.99
CA ASN A 26 -0.23 4.25 -6.70
C ASN A 26 -0.41 4.92 -5.33
N ASP A 27 -1.63 4.89 -4.81
CA ASP A 27 -2.08 5.53 -3.57
C ASP A 27 -3.31 4.81 -3.00
N ALA A 28 -3.71 5.20 -1.79
CA ALA A 28 -4.74 4.49 -1.04
C ALA A 28 -6.14 4.67 -1.63
N VAL A 29 -6.45 5.87 -2.15
CA VAL A 29 -7.78 6.18 -2.69
C VAL A 29 -8.03 5.41 -3.99
N SER A 30 -7.01 5.32 -4.84
CA SER A 30 -7.06 4.56 -6.09
C SER A 30 -7.37 3.07 -5.88
N ALA A 31 -7.10 2.49 -4.71
CA ALA A 31 -7.47 1.11 -4.40
C ALA A 31 -9.00 0.92 -4.33
N VAL A 32 -9.74 1.91 -3.82
CA VAL A 32 -11.21 1.88 -3.79
C VAL A 32 -11.76 1.94 -5.20
N THR A 33 -11.31 2.91 -6.01
CA THR A 33 -11.68 3.01 -7.42
C THR A 33 -11.37 1.73 -8.17
N ARG A 34 -10.19 1.14 -7.93
CA ARG A 34 -9.79 -0.11 -8.59
C ARG A 34 -10.70 -1.29 -8.26
N LEU A 35 -11.18 -1.41 -7.03
CA LEU A 35 -12.12 -2.46 -6.63
C LEU A 35 -13.50 -2.26 -7.28
N VAL A 36 -13.96 -1.02 -7.39
CA VAL A 36 -15.19 -0.68 -8.13
C VAL A 36 -15.04 -0.99 -9.61
N ASP A 37 -13.94 -0.60 -10.24
CA ASP A 37 -13.64 -0.88 -11.65
C ASP A 37 -13.54 -2.39 -11.95
N MET A 38 -13.14 -3.19 -10.96
CA MET A 38 -13.14 -4.65 -11.07
C MET A 38 -14.55 -5.25 -11.04
N GLY A 39 -15.56 -4.52 -10.60
CA GLY A 39 -16.95 -4.98 -10.46
C GLY A 39 -17.37 -5.27 -9.02
N VAL A 40 -16.64 -4.80 -8.01
CA VAL A 40 -17.10 -4.88 -6.62
C VAL A 40 -18.08 -3.74 -6.34
N GLU A 41 -19.27 -4.10 -5.88
CA GLU A 41 -20.32 -3.13 -5.56
C GLU A 41 -19.88 -2.12 -4.49
N PRO A 42 -20.04 -0.80 -4.70
CA PRO A 42 -19.57 0.23 -3.77
C PRO A 42 -20.09 0.08 -2.34
N PHE A 43 -21.34 -0.39 -2.18
CA PHE A 43 -21.94 -0.58 -0.84
C PHE A 43 -21.27 -1.71 -0.05
N LEU A 44 -20.74 -2.74 -0.73
CA LEU A 44 -20.00 -3.81 -0.08
C LEU A 44 -18.67 -3.28 0.46
N LEU A 45 -17.96 -2.47 -0.34
CA LEU A 45 -16.73 -1.83 0.11
C LEU A 45 -16.97 -0.91 1.30
N ALA A 46 -18.03 -0.09 1.25
CA ALA A 46 -18.38 0.82 2.34
C ALA A 46 -18.72 0.10 3.66
N SER A 47 -19.25 -1.13 3.59
CA SER A 47 -19.65 -1.91 4.77
C SER A 47 -18.56 -2.83 5.31
N SER A 48 -17.58 -3.24 4.50
CA SER A 48 -16.57 -4.23 4.89
C SER A 48 -15.14 -3.72 4.96
N MET A 49 -14.80 -2.63 4.28
CA MET A 49 -13.43 -2.12 4.23
C MET A 49 -13.07 -1.33 5.50
N LEU A 50 -12.09 -1.83 6.26
CA LEU A 50 -11.57 -1.12 7.43
C LEU A 50 -10.59 0.00 7.07
N GLY A 51 -9.79 -0.19 6.01
CA GLY A 51 -8.84 0.82 5.56
C GLY A 51 -7.93 0.32 4.44
N VAL A 52 -7.22 1.27 3.82
CA VAL A 52 -6.22 1.01 2.79
C VAL A 52 -4.91 1.67 3.19
N LEU A 53 -3.81 0.92 3.10
CA LEU A 53 -2.46 1.42 3.35
C LEU A 53 -1.68 1.49 2.04
N ALA A 54 -1.34 2.71 1.61
CA ALA A 54 -0.40 2.92 0.53
C ALA A 54 1.02 3.00 1.08
N GLN A 55 1.90 2.10 0.63
CA GLN A 55 3.26 1.99 1.12
C GLN A 55 4.27 2.25 0.00
N ARG A 56 5.32 3.02 0.33
CA ARG A 56 6.53 3.10 -0.47
C ARG A 56 7.73 2.80 0.42
N LEU A 57 8.68 2.06 -0.12
CA LEU A 57 9.96 1.83 0.54
C LEU A 57 10.96 2.85 0.01
N VAL A 58 11.59 3.58 0.91
CA VAL A 58 12.68 4.49 0.60
C VAL A 58 13.98 3.92 1.16
N ARG A 59 15.08 4.12 0.44
CA ARG A 59 16.39 3.68 0.93
C ARG A 59 16.77 4.50 2.15
N ARG A 60 17.35 3.83 3.16
CA ARG A 60 17.96 4.51 4.30
C ARG A 60 19.30 5.09 3.85
N LEU A 61 19.59 6.32 4.28
CA LEU A 61 20.91 6.90 4.06
C LEU A 61 21.95 6.15 4.90
N CYS A 62 23.14 5.95 4.33
CA CYS A 62 24.26 5.35 5.03
C CYS A 62 24.67 6.22 6.22
N THR A 63 24.77 5.63 7.41
CA THR A 63 25.16 6.34 8.63
C THR A 63 26.64 6.74 8.65
N HIS A 64 27.48 6.16 7.79
CA HIS A 64 28.91 6.46 7.70
C HIS A 64 29.25 7.64 6.79
N CYS A 65 28.43 7.90 5.75
CA CYS A 65 28.76 8.90 4.73
C CYS A 65 27.66 9.92 4.46
N ARG A 66 26.50 9.86 5.14
CA ARG A 66 25.52 10.95 5.01
C ARG A 66 26.13 12.28 5.49
N VAL A 67 25.88 13.35 4.76
CA VAL A 67 26.33 14.72 5.11
C VAL A 67 25.11 15.60 5.35
N GLU A 68 25.16 16.45 6.36
CA GLU A 68 24.09 17.41 6.65
C GLU A 68 24.21 18.62 5.70
N GLU A 69 23.12 18.96 5.03
CA GLU A 69 23.04 20.06 4.06
C GLU A 69 21.62 20.63 4.07
N ASP A 70 21.48 21.95 4.20
CA ASP A 70 20.21 22.69 4.20
C ASP A 70 19.10 22.09 5.10
N GLY A 71 19.47 21.67 6.32
CA GLY A 71 18.53 21.07 7.28
C GLY A 71 18.07 19.65 6.93
N GLY A 72 18.73 19.01 5.96
CA GLY A 72 18.53 17.61 5.57
C GLY A 72 19.83 16.80 5.53
N TRP A 73 19.72 15.54 5.13
CA TRP A 73 20.88 14.65 4.93
C TRP A 73 21.00 14.27 3.46
N ARG A 74 22.21 14.42 2.89
CA ARG A 74 22.54 14.02 1.51
C ARG A 74 23.44 12.78 1.48
N ALA A 75 23.21 11.91 0.50
CA ALA A 75 24.08 10.77 0.20
C ALA A 75 25.32 11.22 -0.59
N VAL A 76 26.52 10.89 -0.12
CA VAL A 76 27.78 11.12 -0.86
C VAL A 76 28.46 9.83 -1.34
N GLY A 77 28.16 8.69 -0.71
CA GLY A 77 28.72 7.39 -1.05
C GLY A 77 30.04 7.08 -0.33
N CYS A 78 30.23 5.82 0.03
CA CYS A 78 31.47 5.28 0.60
C CYS A 78 31.54 3.76 0.39
N PRO A 79 32.69 3.11 0.59
CA PRO A 79 32.80 1.65 0.46
C PRO A 79 31.86 0.85 1.38
N ALA A 80 31.38 1.42 2.49
CA ALA A 80 30.48 0.73 3.42
C ALA A 80 29.00 0.71 2.97
N CYS A 81 28.63 1.44 1.92
CA CYS A 81 27.25 1.49 1.39
C CYS A 81 27.13 1.10 -0.08
N ASN A 82 28.18 0.48 -0.62
CA ASN A 82 28.18 -0.15 -1.93
C ASN A 82 27.50 -1.52 -1.87
#